data_AF-A0A3M1LF82-F1
#
_entry.id   AF-A0A3M1LF82-F1
#
_cell.length_a   1.000
_cell.length_b   1.000
_cell.length_c   1.000
_cell.angle_alpha   90.00
_cell.angle_beta   90.00
_cell.angle_gamma   90.00
#
_symmetry.space_group_name_H-M   'P 1'
#
loop_
_entity.id
_entity.type
_entity.pdbx_description
1 polymer ?
#
loop_
_entity_poly.entity_id
_entity_poly.type
_entity_poly.pdbx_seq_one_letter_code
_entity_poly.pdbx_strand_id
1 'polypeptide(L)'
;MGLEVEAILARSDLYERPGKNQHAFCLDVDRQGDVRVLCNLRPTERWMSTLLHELGHAVYDAHISRDLPWLLRRPAHMLTTEAIAMLMGRLTQDPRWLREVVGVPTAEAEALTPRLHDRLRRQLLIFLRWALVMVHFERAFYADPDRPDLNVLWWDLKARYQLLPPPEGRDQPDWAAKYHIAMAPVYYHNYILGEVLASQLRDTIEHSFGHLVNQPHAGEFLREAIFAPGSRWNWQETVQRATGRPLDLSPLIRSVGS
;
A
#
# COMPACT_ATOMS: atom_id res chain seq x y z
N MET A 1 11.91 5.28 13.94
CA MET A 1 12.26 5.88 12.63
C MET A 1 12.17 7.41 12.64
N GLY A 2 11.75 8.07 13.73
CA GLY A 2 11.57 9.53 13.75
C GLY A 2 10.35 10.01 12.94
N LEU A 3 9.36 9.13 12.76
CA LEU A 3 8.10 9.39 12.09
C LEU A 3 6.99 9.14 13.11
N GLU A 4 6.73 10.13 13.94
CA GLU A 4 5.80 10.04 15.08
C GLU A 4 4.34 10.03 14.58
N VAL A 5 3.48 9.23 15.20
CA VAL A 5 2.09 8.98 14.76
C VAL A 5 1.05 9.19 15.85
N GLU A 6 1.48 9.48 17.08
CA GLU A 6 0.65 9.60 18.27
C GLU A 6 -0.46 10.64 18.09
N ALA A 7 -0.10 11.81 17.55
CA ALA A 7 -1.06 12.88 17.29
C ALA A 7 -2.07 12.53 16.17
N ILE A 8 -1.67 11.71 15.20
CA ILE A 8 -2.56 11.22 14.14
C ILE A 8 -3.54 10.21 14.75
N LEU A 9 -3.03 9.23 15.51
CA LEU A 9 -3.83 8.20 16.17
C LEU A 9 -4.84 8.80 17.14
N ALA A 10 -4.45 9.81 17.93
CA ALA A 10 -5.33 10.48 18.88
C ALA A 10 -6.54 11.17 18.24
N ARG A 11 -6.42 11.58 16.96
CA ARG A 11 -7.50 12.22 16.18
C ARG A 11 -8.25 11.26 15.27
N SER A 12 -7.81 10.00 15.22
CA SER A 12 -8.30 8.98 14.29
C SER A 12 -9.48 8.20 14.83
N ASP A 13 -10.28 7.64 13.92
CA ASP A 13 -11.44 6.82 14.25
C ASP A 13 -11.11 5.34 14.06
N LEU A 14 -10.62 4.68 15.12
CA LEU A 14 -9.88 3.42 14.97
C LEU A 14 -10.70 2.14 15.23
N TYR A 15 -11.74 2.19 16.05
CA TYR A 15 -12.44 0.99 16.52
C TYR A 15 -13.82 0.82 15.88
N GLU A 16 -14.31 -0.43 15.87
CA GLU A 16 -15.61 -0.79 15.30
C GLU A 16 -16.77 -0.12 16.04
N ARG A 17 -17.77 0.37 15.29
CA ARG A 17 -19.08 0.74 15.84
C ARG A 17 -20.19 0.54 14.79
N PRO A 18 -21.45 0.31 15.22
CA PRO A 18 -22.58 0.18 14.29
C PRO A 18 -22.67 1.35 13.30
N GLY A 19 -22.92 1.05 12.02
CA GLY A 19 -23.07 2.04 10.95
C GLY A 19 -21.78 2.71 10.46
N LYS A 20 -20.61 2.35 11.00
CA LYS A 20 -19.32 2.89 10.54
C LYS A 20 -18.93 2.35 9.16
N ASN A 21 -18.28 3.18 8.36
CA ASN A 21 -17.68 2.77 7.09
C ASN A 21 -16.73 1.58 7.32
N GLN A 22 -16.89 0.53 6.53
CA GLN A 22 -16.11 -0.70 6.66
C GLN A 22 -14.74 -0.62 5.98
N HIS A 23 -14.56 0.30 5.04
CA HIS A 23 -13.28 0.49 4.34
C HIS A 23 -12.35 1.37 5.18
N ALA A 24 -11.14 0.88 5.47
CA ALA A 24 -10.10 1.68 6.08
C ALA A 24 -9.56 2.70 5.05
N PHE A 25 -9.23 3.90 5.52
CA PHE A 25 -8.58 4.92 4.70
C PHE A 25 -7.88 5.97 5.58
N CYS A 26 -6.95 6.69 4.97
CA CYS A 26 -6.34 7.90 5.50
C CYS A 26 -6.81 9.13 4.71
N LEU A 27 -6.90 10.27 5.38
CA LEU A 27 -7.26 11.56 4.79
C LEU A 27 -6.49 12.70 5.47
N ASP A 28 -5.87 13.56 4.66
CA ASP A 28 -5.54 14.94 5.05
C ASP A 28 -6.74 15.84 4.75
N VAL A 29 -7.41 16.32 5.80
CA VAL A 29 -8.71 17.02 5.71
C VAL A 29 -8.58 18.37 5.00
N ASP A 30 -7.49 19.08 5.26
CA ASP A 30 -7.31 20.48 4.86
C ASP A 30 -6.00 20.77 4.13
N ARG A 31 -5.08 19.80 4.06
CA ARG A 31 -3.71 19.96 3.56
C ARG A 31 -2.91 21.00 4.35
N GLN A 32 -3.26 21.17 5.62
CA GLN A 32 -2.61 22.02 6.61
C GLN A 32 -2.15 21.23 7.85
N GLY A 33 -2.41 19.91 7.93
CA GLY A 33 -1.87 19.04 8.98
C GLY A 33 -2.93 18.34 9.83
N ASP A 34 -4.22 18.46 9.47
CA ASP A 34 -5.27 17.62 10.02
C ASP A 34 -5.37 16.29 9.26
N VAL A 35 -4.41 15.41 9.53
CA VAL A 35 -4.36 14.05 8.99
C VAL A 35 -4.96 13.06 9.97
N ARG A 36 -5.87 12.21 9.47
CA ARG A 36 -6.61 11.23 10.26
C ARG A 36 -6.68 9.89 9.54
N VAL A 37 -6.87 8.83 10.31
CA VAL A 37 -7.09 7.46 9.85
C VAL A 37 -8.47 7.00 10.31
N LEU A 38 -9.17 6.27 9.45
CA LEU A 38 -10.34 5.48 9.82
C LEU A 38 -9.99 4.01 9.67
N CYS A 39 -10.18 3.24 10.75
CA CYS A 39 -10.02 1.78 10.77
C CYS A 39 -11.15 1.12 11.57
N ASN A 40 -11.21 -0.21 11.52
CA ASN A 40 -12.13 -1.03 12.30
C ASN A 40 -11.33 -2.10 13.06
N LEU A 41 -10.37 -1.64 13.87
CA LEU A 41 -9.31 -2.49 14.43
C LEU A 41 -9.85 -3.61 15.32
N ARG A 42 -9.30 -4.80 15.10
CA ARG A 42 -9.35 -5.94 16.03
C ARG A 42 -7.92 -6.37 16.37
N PRO A 43 -7.68 -7.06 17.50
CA PRO A 43 -6.32 -7.47 17.90
C PRO A 43 -5.82 -8.64 17.06
N THR A 44 -5.54 -8.40 15.78
CA THR A 44 -5.01 -9.38 14.84
C THR A 44 -3.90 -8.76 14.00
N GLU A 45 -2.98 -9.60 13.52
CA GLU A 45 -1.89 -9.14 12.65
C GLU A 45 -2.41 -8.47 11.37
N ARG A 46 -3.53 -8.95 10.82
CA ARG A 46 -4.18 -8.33 9.65
C ARG A 46 -4.53 -6.86 9.91
N TRP A 47 -5.11 -6.56 11.07
CA TRP A 47 -5.50 -5.19 11.41
C TRP A 47 -4.29 -4.34 11.82
N MET A 48 -3.23 -4.93 12.37
CA MET A 48 -1.96 -4.23 12.57
C MET A 48 -1.33 -3.83 11.24
N SER A 49 -1.28 -4.75 10.26
CA SER A 49 -0.78 -4.47 8.92
C SER A 49 -1.63 -3.39 8.22
N THR A 50 -2.95 -3.45 8.37
CA THR A 50 -3.87 -2.40 7.87
C THR A 50 -3.60 -1.06 8.54
N LEU A 51 -3.44 -1.01 9.87
CA LEU A 51 -3.14 0.24 10.57
C LEU A 51 -1.80 0.83 10.11
N LEU A 52 -0.77 0.01 9.98
CA LEU A 52 0.55 0.46 9.51
C LEU A 52 0.50 0.94 8.05
N HIS A 53 -0.33 0.32 7.21
CA HIS A 53 -0.59 0.79 5.85
C HIS A 53 -1.21 2.19 5.86
N GLU A 54 -2.31 2.39 6.60
CA GLU A 54 -2.96 3.71 6.68
C GLU A 54 -2.06 4.76 7.35
N LEU A 55 -1.26 4.37 8.34
CA LEU A 55 -0.27 5.25 8.94
C LEU A 55 0.85 5.61 7.95
N GLY A 56 1.19 4.74 7.00
CA GLY A 56 2.11 5.05 5.91
C GLY A 56 1.59 6.21 5.04
N HIS A 57 0.31 6.20 4.67
CA HIS A 57 -0.33 7.35 4.04
C HIS A 57 -0.29 8.58 4.96
N ALA A 58 -0.61 8.39 6.23
CA ALA A 58 -0.74 9.49 7.18
C ALA A 58 0.59 10.21 7.42
N VAL A 59 1.70 9.49 7.60
CA VAL A 59 3.02 10.08 7.76
C VAL A 59 3.50 10.76 6.49
N TYR A 60 3.14 10.23 5.31
CA TYR A 60 3.41 10.92 4.05
C TYR A 60 2.76 12.30 4.09
N ASP A 61 1.44 12.36 4.26
CA ASP A 61 0.67 13.61 4.21
C ASP A 61 1.06 14.60 5.31
N ALA A 62 1.34 14.10 6.52
CA ALA A 62 1.77 14.91 7.64
C ALA A 62 3.10 15.63 7.39
N HIS A 63 4.01 14.99 6.65
CA HIS A 63 5.36 15.48 6.38
C HIS A 63 5.53 16.18 5.03
N ILE A 64 4.46 16.39 4.26
CA ILE A 64 4.53 17.25 3.07
C ILE A 64 4.85 18.69 3.51
N SER A 65 5.82 19.32 2.85
CA SER A 65 6.27 20.68 3.23
C SER A 65 5.12 21.68 3.13
N ARG A 66 4.92 22.44 4.22
CA ARG A 66 3.94 23.52 4.27
C ARG A 66 4.39 24.78 3.52
N ASP A 67 5.65 24.84 3.09
CA ASP A 67 6.15 25.91 2.22
C ASP A 67 5.69 25.74 0.76
N LEU A 68 5.17 24.56 0.40
CA LEU A 68 4.57 24.34 -0.91
C LEU A 68 3.26 25.13 -1.04
N PRO A 69 2.95 25.66 -2.24
CA PRO A 69 1.61 26.10 -2.58
C PRO A 69 0.60 25.02 -2.24
N TRP A 70 -0.58 25.40 -1.73
CA TRP A 70 -1.58 24.46 -1.24
C TRP A 70 -1.95 23.35 -2.25
N LEU A 71 -2.00 23.68 -3.55
CA LEU A 71 -2.26 22.72 -4.64
C LEU A 71 -1.21 21.61 -4.74
N LEU A 72 0.02 21.87 -4.30
CA LEU A 72 1.13 20.93 -4.34
C LEU A 72 1.27 20.09 -3.06
N ARG A 73 0.49 20.39 -2.02
CA ARG A 73 0.50 19.70 -0.72
C ARG A 73 -0.30 18.39 -0.76
N ARG A 74 0.14 17.50 -1.63
CA ARG A 74 -0.41 16.16 -1.84
C ARG A 74 0.72 15.25 -2.33
N PRO A 75 0.57 13.92 -2.25
CA PRO A 75 1.56 13.01 -2.80
C PRO A 75 1.84 13.27 -4.28
N ALA A 76 3.07 12.98 -4.73
CA ALA A 76 3.45 13.16 -6.13
C ALA A 76 2.52 12.40 -7.09
N HIS A 77 2.07 11.21 -6.67
CA HIS A 77 1.04 10.43 -7.34
C HIS A 77 0.45 9.40 -6.37
N MET A 78 -0.69 8.79 -6.69
CA MET A 78 -1.28 7.72 -5.85
C MET A 78 -0.27 6.59 -5.60
N LEU A 79 0.46 6.18 -6.63
CA LEU A 79 1.52 5.16 -6.48
C LEU A 79 2.58 5.50 -5.41
N THR A 80 2.92 6.77 -5.18
CA THR A 80 3.98 7.12 -4.22
C THR A 80 3.48 7.01 -2.78
N THR A 81 2.23 7.36 -2.53
CA THR A 81 1.63 7.16 -1.20
C THR A 81 1.35 5.68 -0.94
N GLU A 82 0.87 4.94 -1.96
CA GLU A 82 0.72 3.49 -1.89
C GLU A 82 2.04 2.77 -1.62
N ALA A 83 3.14 3.20 -2.24
CA ALA A 83 4.44 2.59 -2.00
C ALA A 83 4.85 2.66 -0.53
N ILE A 84 4.55 3.78 0.14
CA ILE A 84 4.89 4.00 1.54
C ILE A 84 3.93 3.21 2.44
N ALA A 85 2.64 3.20 2.11
CA ALA A 85 1.65 2.39 2.80
C ALA A 85 1.97 0.88 2.71
N MET A 86 2.38 0.38 1.54
CA MET A 86 2.84 -1.01 1.39
C MET A 86 4.14 -1.27 2.15
N LEU A 87 5.12 -0.36 2.08
CA LEU A 87 6.38 -0.49 2.80
C LEU A 87 6.15 -0.62 4.32
N MET A 88 5.25 0.19 4.89
CA MET A 88 4.91 0.15 6.32
C MET A 88 4.01 -1.04 6.67
N GLY A 89 3.00 -1.35 5.84
CA GLY A 89 2.10 -2.49 6.06
C GLY A 89 2.82 -3.86 6.09
N ARG A 90 3.94 -3.98 5.38
CA ARG A 90 4.80 -5.17 5.36
C ARG A 90 5.60 -5.38 6.65
N LEU A 91 5.70 -4.39 7.54
CA LEU A 91 6.49 -4.48 8.79
C LEU A 91 6.04 -5.60 9.71
N THR A 92 4.75 -5.99 9.69
CA THR A 92 4.26 -7.12 10.50
C THR A 92 4.90 -8.46 10.12
N GLN A 93 5.54 -8.53 8.96
CA GLN A 93 6.25 -9.69 8.44
C GLN A 93 7.78 -9.48 8.42
N ASP A 94 8.28 -8.35 8.95
CA ASP A 94 9.71 -8.08 9.08
C ASP A 94 10.24 -8.69 10.40
N PRO A 95 11.18 -9.65 10.35
CA PRO A 95 11.72 -10.28 11.56
C PRO A 95 12.37 -9.29 12.54
N ARG A 96 12.96 -8.21 12.03
CA ARG A 96 13.54 -7.16 12.87
C ARG A 96 12.46 -6.36 13.57
N TRP A 97 11.36 -6.04 12.90
CA TRP A 97 10.23 -5.35 13.51
C TRP A 97 9.59 -6.19 14.62
N LEU A 98 9.39 -7.49 14.37
CA LEU A 98 8.90 -8.42 15.39
C LEU A 98 9.82 -8.44 16.62
N ARG A 99 11.14 -8.45 16.42
CA ARG A 99 12.10 -8.55 17.52
C ARG A 99 12.25 -7.23 18.29
N GLU A 100 12.37 -6.11 17.59
CA GLU A 100 12.73 -4.83 18.21
C GLU A 100 11.52 -3.96 18.61
N VAL A 101 10.36 -4.16 17.96
CA VAL A 101 9.15 -3.37 18.25
C VAL A 101 8.11 -4.20 18.99
N VAL A 102 7.83 -5.43 18.54
CA VAL A 102 6.87 -6.31 19.23
C VAL A 102 7.49 -6.99 20.45
N GLY A 103 8.81 -7.21 20.43
CA GLY A 103 9.53 -7.90 21.52
C GLY A 103 9.52 -9.43 21.40
N VAL A 104 9.31 -9.98 20.20
CA VAL A 104 9.43 -11.43 19.94
C VAL A 104 10.89 -11.85 20.20
N PRO A 105 11.15 -12.93 20.96
CA PRO A 105 12.51 -13.40 21.20
C PRO A 105 13.29 -13.68 19.90
N THR A 106 14.59 -13.36 19.89
CA THR A 106 15.45 -13.49 18.69
C THR A 106 15.36 -14.86 18.04
N ALA A 107 15.49 -15.93 18.82
CA ALA A 107 15.45 -17.30 18.31
C ALA A 107 14.10 -17.64 17.67
N GLU A 108 13.00 -17.10 18.19
CA GLU A 108 11.66 -17.31 17.64
C GLU A 108 11.47 -16.52 16.34
N ALA A 109 11.88 -15.25 16.32
CA ALA A 109 11.82 -14.42 15.11
C ALA A 109 12.67 -15.00 13.96
N GLU A 110 13.87 -15.50 14.26
CA GLU A 110 14.74 -16.19 13.30
C GLU A 110 14.10 -17.49 12.78
N ALA A 111 13.52 -18.31 13.68
CA ALA A 111 12.82 -19.53 13.29
C ALA A 111 11.57 -19.26 12.41
N LEU A 112 10.89 -18.12 12.61
CA LEU A 112 9.73 -17.70 11.81
C LEU A 112 10.11 -17.09 10.45
N THR A 113 11.33 -16.56 10.32
CA THR A 113 11.78 -15.78 9.15
C THR A 113 11.47 -16.48 7.81
N PRO A 114 11.79 -17.77 7.59
CA PRO A 114 11.47 -18.43 6.32
C PRO A 114 9.97 -18.47 6.01
N ARG A 115 9.12 -18.63 7.06
CA ARG A 115 7.66 -18.66 6.90
C ARG A 115 7.09 -17.27 6.62
N LEU A 116 7.67 -16.23 7.22
CA LEU A 116 7.28 -14.84 6.95
C LEU A 116 7.61 -14.46 5.50
N HIS A 117 8.79 -14.84 5.00
CA HIS A 117 9.16 -14.63 3.60
C HIS A 117 8.23 -15.39 2.62
N ASP A 118 7.96 -16.68 2.87
CA ASP A 118 7.03 -17.43 2.02
C ASP A 118 5.62 -16.84 2.03
N ARG A 119 5.16 -16.37 3.19
CA ARG A 119 3.86 -15.70 3.34
C ARG A 119 3.82 -14.41 2.52
N LEU A 120 4.79 -13.51 2.69
CA LEU A 120 4.85 -12.24 1.96
C LEU A 120 4.89 -12.50 0.44
N ARG A 121 5.71 -13.45 -0.01
CA ARG A 121 5.78 -13.87 -1.41
C ARG A 121 4.43 -14.31 -1.95
N ARG A 122 3.71 -15.20 -1.24
CA ARG A 122 2.38 -15.66 -1.65
C ARG A 122 1.38 -14.52 -1.68
N GLN A 123 1.39 -13.65 -0.68
CA GLN A 123 0.51 -12.47 -0.64
C GLN A 123 0.73 -11.57 -1.85
N LEU A 124 1.98 -11.22 -2.17
CA LEU A 124 2.32 -10.40 -3.34
C LEU A 124 1.88 -11.07 -4.65
N LEU A 125 2.16 -12.36 -4.84
CA LEU A 125 1.78 -13.08 -6.07
C LEU A 125 0.26 -13.18 -6.24
N ILE A 126 -0.47 -13.50 -5.16
CA ILE A 126 -1.94 -13.57 -5.18
C ILE A 126 -2.52 -12.18 -5.45
N PHE A 127 -1.98 -11.15 -4.81
CA PHE A 127 -2.44 -9.78 -4.97
C PHE A 127 -2.20 -9.23 -6.37
N LEU A 128 -1.01 -9.44 -6.96
CA LEU A 128 -0.70 -9.02 -8.33
C LEU A 128 -1.68 -9.63 -9.33
N ARG A 129 -1.99 -10.92 -9.18
CA ARG A 129 -2.99 -11.62 -10.02
C ARG A 129 -4.38 -11.03 -9.86
N TRP A 130 -4.77 -10.68 -8.64
CA TRP A 130 -6.03 -9.99 -8.36
C TRP A 130 -6.08 -8.59 -8.98
N ALA A 131 -5.02 -7.81 -8.83
CA ALA A 131 -4.94 -6.46 -9.37
C ALA A 131 -5.03 -6.46 -10.91
N LEU A 132 -4.48 -7.47 -11.59
CA LEU A 132 -4.66 -7.64 -13.03
C LEU A 132 -6.12 -7.86 -13.43
N VAL A 133 -6.91 -8.63 -12.66
CA VAL A 133 -8.36 -8.75 -12.90
C VAL A 133 -9.02 -7.38 -12.86
N MET A 134 -8.77 -6.61 -11.79
CA MET A 134 -9.38 -5.30 -11.59
C MET A 134 -9.03 -4.33 -12.71
N VAL A 135 -7.73 -4.19 -13.03
CA VAL A 135 -7.24 -3.25 -14.05
C VAL A 135 -7.78 -3.60 -15.43
N HIS A 136 -7.75 -4.88 -15.81
CA HIS A 136 -8.26 -5.30 -17.11
C HIS A 136 -9.78 -5.22 -17.20
N PHE A 137 -10.50 -5.49 -16.10
CA PHE A 137 -11.95 -5.35 -16.04
C PHE A 137 -12.35 -3.89 -16.21
N GLU A 138 -11.83 -2.99 -15.39
CA GLU A 138 -12.15 -1.56 -15.47
C GLU A 138 -11.80 -0.98 -16.84
N ARG A 139 -10.65 -1.35 -17.41
CA ARG A 139 -10.28 -0.92 -18.77
C ARG A 139 -11.31 -1.36 -19.82
N ALA A 140 -11.76 -2.61 -19.77
CA ALA A 140 -12.73 -3.13 -20.74
C ALA A 140 -14.14 -2.56 -20.50
N PHE A 141 -14.54 -2.43 -19.23
CA PHE A 141 -15.82 -1.84 -18.84
C PHE A 141 -15.91 -0.37 -19.27
N TYR A 142 -14.87 0.44 -19.06
CA TYR A 142 -14.91 1.84 -19.47
C TYR A 142 -14.76 2.05 -20.97
N ALA A 143 -14.20 1.09 -21.70
CA ALA A 143 -14.14 1.13 -23.16
C ALA A 143 -15.51 0.84 -23.81
N ASP A 144 -16.34 0.02 -23.16
CA ASP A 144 -17.69 -0.33 -23.61
C ASP A 144 -18.60 -0.64 -22.39
N PRO A 145 -19.20 0.41 -21.77
CA PRO A 145 -19.99 0.24 -20.54
C PRO A 145 -21.30 -0.51 -20.73
N ASP A 146 -21.87 -0.47 -21.94
CA ASP A 146 -23.19 -1.03 -22.26
C ASP A 146 -23.12 -2.50 -22.71
N ARG A 147 -21.92 -3.09 -22.72
CA ARG A 147 -21.73 -4.49 -23.12
C ARG A 147 -22.57 -5.43 -22.25
N PRO A 148 -23.25 -6.43 -22.85
CA PRO A 148 -24.19 -7.29 -22.12
C PRO A 148 -23.51 -8.38 -21.27
N ASP A 149 -22.20 -8.59 -21.42
CA ASP A 149 -21.46 -9.75 -20.91
C ASP A 149 -20.49 -9.43 -19.75
N LEU A 150 -20.75 -8.37 -18.97
CA LEU A 150 -19.86 -7.95 -17.88
C LEU A 150 -19.60 -9.04 -16.82
N ASN A 151 -20.60 -9.87 -16.52
CA ASN A 151 -20.44 -10.98 -15.57
C ASN A 151 -19.50 -12.06 -16.13
N VAL A 152 -19.60 -12.36 -17.43
CA VAL A 152 -18.73 -13.30 -18.13
C VAL A 152 -17.31 -12.74 -18.19
N LEU A 153 -17.14 -11.49 -18.62
CA LEU A 153 -15.86 -10.79 -18.64
C LEU A 153 -15.15 -10.85 -17.29
N TRP A 154 -15.86 -10.58 -16.19
CA TRP A 154 -15.32 -10.65 -14.84
C TRP A 154 -14.75 -12.03 -14.52
N TRP A 155 -15.52 -13.09 -14.78
CA TRP A 155 -15.11 -14.45 -14.50
C TRP A 155 -14.04 -14.97 -15.45
N ASP A 156 -14.04 -14.56 -16.72
CA ASP A 156 -12.97 -14.85 -17.68
C ASP A 156 -11.64 -14.24 -17.24
N LEU A 157 -11.66 -13.00 -16.75
CA LEU A 157 -10.48 -12.35 -16.19
C LEU A 157 -10.01 -13.05 -14.91
N LYS A 158 -10.92 -13.47 -14.03
CA LYS A 158 -10.56 -14.28 -12.84
C LYS A 158 -9.99 -15.65 -13.22
N ALA A 159 -10.54 -16.32 -14.23
CA ALA A 159 -10.02 -17.58 -14.72
C ALA A 159 -8.61 -17.40 -15.31
N ARG A 160 -8.42 -16.38 -16.15
CA ARG A 160 -7.13 -16.06 -16.76
C ARG A 160 -6.06 -15.67 -15.75
N TYR A 161 -6.37 -14.68 -14.91
CA TYR A 161 -5.37 -14.07 -14.03
C TYR A 161 -5.30 -14.74 -12.67
N GLN A 162 -6.41 -15.18 -12.06
CA GLN A 162 -6.38 -15.84 -10.75
C GLN A 162 -6.41 -17.37 -10.82
N LEU A 163 -6.60 -17.96 -11.99
CA LEU A 163 -6.80 -19.41 -12.16
C LEU A 163 -8.05 -19.92 -11.42
N LEU A 164 -9.06 -19.06 -11.30
CA LEU A 164 -10.32 -19.36 -10.62
C LEU A 164 -11.47 -19.34 -11.62
N PRO A 165 -12.01 -20.51 -12.02
CA PRO A 165 -13.19 -20.56 -12.86
C PRO A 165 -14.43 -20.07 -12.12
N PRO A 166 -15.49 -19.66 -12.84
CA PRO A 166 -16.78 -19.36 -12.21
C PRO A 166 -17.35 -20.59 -11.49
N PRO A 167 -18.00 -20.41 -10.33
CA PRO A 167 -18.85 -21.43 -9.74
C PRO A 167 -19.95 -21.85 -10.73
N GLU A 168 -20.35 -23.12 -10.67
CA GLU A 168 -21.40 -23.66 -11.54
C GLU A 168 -22.69 -22.83 -11.43
N GLY A 169 -23.24 -22.42 -12.59
CA GLY A 169 -24.47 -21.62 -12.67
C GLY A 169 -24.35 -20.18 -12.16
N ARG A 170 -23.14 -19.66 -11.90
CA ARG A 170 -22.97 -18.29 -11.41
C ARG A 170 -23.16 -17.25 -12.53
N ASP A 171 -24.28 -16.52 -12.47
CA ASP A 171 -24.51 -15.31 -13.27
C ASP A 171 -25.05 -14.18 -12.39
N GLN A 172 -24.13 -13.47 -11.73
CA GLN A 172 -24.44 -12.31 -10.89
C GLN A 172 -23.35 -11.25 -11.08
N PRO A 173 -23.65 -9.97 -10.82
CA PRO A 173 -22.70 -8.87 -10.97
C PRO A 173 -21.68 -8.84 -9.81
N ASP A 174 -20.86 -9.88 -9.71
CA ASP A 174 -19.82 -10.04 -8.69
C ASP A 174 -18.79 -8.90 -8.72
N TRP A 175 -18.56 -8.33 -9.90
CA TRP A 175 -17.73 -7.15 -10.09
C TRP A 175 -18.30 -5.93 -9.36
N ALA A 176 -19.62 -5.76 -9.33
CA ALA A 176 -20.28 -4.62 -8.69
C ALA A 176 -20.22 -4.66 -7.16
N ALA A 177 -19.94 -5.83 -6.58
CA ALA A 177 -19.73 -5.98 -5.15
C ALA A 177 -18.36 -5.44 -4.66
N LYS A 178 -17.51 -4.94 -5.56
CA LYS A 178 -16.19 -4.40 -5.21
C LYS A 178 -16.24 -2.88 -5.05
N TYR A 179 -15.87 -2.44 -3.84
CA TYR A 179 -15.76 -1.03 -3.47
C TYR A 179 -15.01 -0.19 -4.50
N HIS A 180 -13.86 -0.65 -4.98
CA HIS A 180 -13.06 0.13 -5.93
C HIS A 180 -13.72 0.32 -7.28
N ILE A 181 -14.58 -0.60 -7.76
CA ILE A 181 -15.31 -0.35 -9.01
C ILE A 181 -16.41 0.70 -8.78
N ALA A 182 -17.05 0.70 -7.61
CA ALA A 182 -18.19 1.58 -7.31
C ALA A 182 -17.81 2.97 -6.79
N MET A 183 -16.77 3.07 -5.96
CA MET A 183 -16.47 4.25 -5.13
C MET A 183 -15.04 4.79 -5.29
N ALA A 184 -14.12 3.98 -5.81
CA ALA A 184 -12.72 4.39 -6.03
C ALA A 184 -12.19 3.82 -7.36
N PRO A 185 -12.79 4.22 -8.50
CA PRO A 185 -12.50 3.63 -9.80
C PRO A 185 -11.10 3.95 -10.28
N VAL A 186 -10.58 3.11 -11.17
CA VAL A 186 -9.26 3.24 -11.82
C VAL A 186 -8.11 3.25 -10.79
N TYR A 187 -8.27 2.58 -9.64
CA TYR A 187 -7.31 2.67 -8.55
C TYR A 187 -6.26 1.54 -8.55
N TYR A 188 -6.63 0.32 -8.95
CA TYR A 188 -5.85 -0.89 -8.67
C TYR A 188 -4.46 -0.94 -9.31
N HIS A 189 -4.24 -0.23 -10.42
CA HIS A 189 -2.92 -0.14 -11.04
C HIS A 189 -1.91 0.58 -10.14
N ASN A 190 -2.37 1.49 -9.28
CA ASN A 190 -1.51 2.19 -8.31
C ASN A 190 -0.98 1.25 -7.25
N TYR A 191 -1.72 0.21 -6.85
CA TYR A 191 -1.21 -0.79 -5.92
C TYR A 191 -0.06 -1.60 -6.54
N ILE A 192 -0.17 -1.99 -7.82
CA ILE A 192 0.92 -2.71 -8.50
C ILE A 192 2.17 -1.84 -8.55
N LEU A 193 2.05 -0.59 -9.02
CA LEU A 193 3.18 0.35 -9.10
C LEU A 193 3.71 0.71 -7.71
N GLY A 194 2.83 0.81 -6.72
CA GLY A 194 3.15 1.01 -5.31
C GLY A 194 4.00 -0.13 -4.77
N GLU A 195 3.66 -1.39 -5.03
CA GLU A 195 4.45 -2.54 -4.58
C GLU A 195 5.83 -2.60 -5.24
N VAL A 196 5.94 -2.17 -6.51
CA VAL A 196 7.23 -2.02 -7.21
C VAL A 196 8.08 -0.97 -6.52
N LEU A 197 7.53 0.23 -6.30
CA LEU A 197 8.27 1.31 -5.65
C LEU A 197 8.57 1.01 -4.18
N ALA A 198 7.68 0.32 -3.45
CA ALA A 198 7.91 -0.10 -2.07
C ALA A 198 9.12 -1.03 -1.97
N SER A 199 9.22 -2.02 -2.87
CA SER A 199 10.38 -2.90 -2.94
C SER A 199 11.65 -2.17 -3.36
N GLN A 200 11.56 -1.21 -4.28
CA GLN A 200 12.70 -0.36 -4.67
C GLN A 200 13.18 0.55 -3.55
N LEU A 201 12.26 1.18 -2.80
CA LEU A 201 12.59 1.99 -1.62
C LEU A 201 13.22 1.13 -0.54
N ARG A 202 12.69 -0.08 -0.30
CA ARG A 202 13.29 -1.03 0.65
C ARG A 202 14.73 -1.36 0.26
N ASP A 203 14.98 -1.71 -1.00
CA ASP A 203 16.31 -2.01 -1.55
C ASP A 203 17.27 -0.83 -1.40
N THR A 204 16.82 0.39 -1.72
CA THR A 204 17.60 1.63 -1.50
C THR A 204 17.92 1.84 -0.02
N ILE A 205 16.94 1.68 0.87
CA ILE A 205 17.13 1.90 2.31
C ILE A 205 18.06 0.86 2.92
N GLU A 206 17.94 -0.41 2.54
CA GLU A 206 18.84 -1.46 2.99
C GLU A 206 20.27 -1.22 2.53
N HIS A 207 20.46 -0.77 1.29
CA HIS A 207 21.77 -0.47 0.76
C HIS A 207 22.42 0.75 1.44
N SER A 208 21.65 1.82 1.67
CA SER A 208 22.18 3.08 2.21
C SER A 208 22.23 3.15 3.73
N PHE A 209 21.32 2.48 4.44
CA PHE A 209 21.13 2.62 5.89
C PHE A 209 21.07 1.27 6.63
N GLY A 210 21.21 0.15 5.91
CA GLY A 210 21.24 -1.23 6.43
C GLY A 210 19.87 -1.81 6.76
N HIS A 211 18.91 -1.01 7.21
CA HIS A 211 17.59 -1.46 7.66
C HIS A 211 16.60 -0.29 7.77
N LEU A 212 15.31 -0.61 7.70
CA LEU A 212 14.23 0.36 7.88
C LEU A 212 13.85 0.54 9.35
N VAL A 213 13.63 -0.57 10.06
CA VAL A 213 13.14 -0.60 11.45
C VAL A 213 14.14 0.09 12.38
N ASN A 214 13.64 0.98 13.25
CA ASN A 214 14.45 1.71 14.24
C ASN A 214 15.68 2.44 13.67
N GLN A 215 15.65 2.81 12.38
CA GLN A 215 16.73 3.55 11.73
C GLN A 215 16.29 5.00 11.45
N PRO A 216 16.71 6.01 12.26
CA PRO A 216 16.32 7.41 12.05
C PRO A 216 16.73 7.98 10.70
N HIS A 217 17.92 7.64 10.19
CA HIS A 217 18.41 8.12 8.89
C HIS A 217 17.54 7.64 7.72
N ALA A 218 16.94 6.44 7.82
CA ALA A 218 15.99 5.95 6.82
C ALA A 218 14.68 6.74 6.86
N GLY A 219 14.21 7.13 8.05
CA GLY A 219 13.04 8.00 8.20
C GLY A 219 13.28 9.41 7.68
N GLU A 220 14.46 9.99 7.95
CA GLU A 220 14.87 11.29 7.41
C GLU A 220 14.96 11.26 5.89
N PHE A 221 15.56 10.21 5.31
CA PHE A 221 15.56 9.98 3.88
C PHE A 221 14.14 9.98 3.28
N LEU A 222 13.21 9.20 3.86
CA LEU A 222 11.83 9.16 3.38
C LEU A 222 11.16 10.54 3.47
N ARG A 223 11.37 11.23 4.59
CA ARG A 223 10.84 12.58 4.81
C ARG A 223 11.32 13.56 3.75
N GLU A 224 12.60 13.58 3.45
CA GLU A 224 13.20 14.58 2.55
C GLU A 224 13.00 14.24 1.08
N ALA A 225 13.15 12.97 0.72
CA ALA A 225 13.14 12.54 -0.67
C ALA A 225 11.73 12.22 -1.19
N ILE A 226 10.81 11.77 -0.33
CA ILE A 226 9.49 11.29 -0.73
C ILE A 226 8.34 12.18 -0.20
N PHE A 227 8.36 12.56 1.08
CA PHE A 227 7.22 13.25 1.71
C PHE A 227 7.24 14.76 1.49
N ALA A 228 8.28 15.44 1.97
CA ALA A 228 8.42 16.89 1.94
C ALA A 228 8.25 17.53 0.55
N PRO A 229 8.70 16.90 -0.57
CA PRO A 229 8.49 17.45 -1.90
C PRO A 229 7.03 17.52 -2.34
N GLY A 230 6.12 16.75 -1.72
CA GLY A 230 4.72 16.64 -2.14
C GLY A 230 4.61 16.34 -3.63
N SER A 231 3.78 17.11 -4.34
CA SER A 231 3.60 17.01 -5.80
C SER A 231 4.36 18.08 -6.57
N ARG A 232 5.46 18.61 -6.00
CA ARG A 232 6.37 19.52 -6.70
C ARG A 232 6.91 18.90 -8.00
N TRP A 233 7.21 17.60 -7.96
CA TRP A 233 7.67 16.83 -9.11
C TRP A 233 6.63 15.80 -9.51
N ASN A 234 6.64 15.41 -10.78
CA ASN A 234 5.90 14.22 -11.21
C ASN A 234 6.50 12.97 -10.56
N TRP A 235 5.76 11.86 -10.56
CA TRP A 235 6.20 10.67 -9.87
C TRP A 235 7.49 10.06 -10.41
N GLN A 236 7.75 10.13 -11.72
CA GLN A 236 8.98 9.59 -12.31
C GLN A 236 10.20 10.34 -11.76
N GLU A 237 10.11 11.67 -11.71
CA GLU A 237 11.17 12.52 -11.17
C GLU A 237 11.32 12.34 -9.66
N THR A 238 10.23 12.20 -8.91
CA THR A 238 10.28 11.87 -7.47
C THR A 238 11.02 10.55 -7.23
N VAL A 239 10.70 9.49 -7.99
CA VAL A 239 11.37 8.19 -7.89
C VAL A 239 12.86 8.31 -8.25
N GLN A 240 13.17 8.94 -9.38
CA GLN A 240 14.56 9.13 -9.84
C GLN A 240 15.40 9.91 -8.81
N ARG A 241 14.84 10.97 -8.23
CA ARG A 241 15.52 11.80 -7.21
C ARG A 241 15.71 11.04 -5.91
N ALA A 242 14.73 10.24 -5.49
CA ALA A 242 14.79 9.53 -4.22
C ALA A 242 15.70 8.29 -4.28
N THR A 243 15.66 7.52 -5.36
CA THR A 243 16.34 6.22 -5.42
C THR A 243 17.53 6.20 -6.37
N GLY A 244 17.81 7.30 -7.07
CA GLY A 244 18.91 7.42 -8.03
C GLY A 244 18.68 6.70 -9.37
N ARG A 245 17.49 6.13 -9.60
CA ARG A 245 17.14 5.36 -10.81
C ARG A 245 15.63 5.41 -11.11
N PRO A 246 15.20 5.15 -12.35
CA PRO A 246 13.78 5.06 -12.69
C PRO A 246 13.09 3.93 -11.91
N LEU A 247 11.76 3.86 -12.02
CA LEU A 247 11.01 2.75 -11.45
C LEU A 247 11.50 1.41 -12.02
N ASP A 248 11.96 0.52 -11.15
CA ASP A 248 12.63 -0.73 -11.46
C ASP A 248 11.90 -1.89 -10.79
N LEU A 249 11.53 -2.89 -11.59
CA LEU A 249 10.81 -4.08 -11.15
C LEU A 249 11.73 -5.10 -10.44
N SER A 250 13.05 -5.01 -10.65
CA SER A 250 14.03 -6.01 -10.19
C SER A 250 13.99 -6.26 -8.67
N PRO A 251 13.88 -5.25 -7.80
CA PRO A 251 13.75 -5.47 -6.35
C PRO A 251 12.50 -6.28 -5.98
N LEU A 252 11.35 -6.00 -6.61
CA LEU A 252 10.12 -6.75 -6.38
C LEU A 252 10.28 -8.21 -6.86
N ILE A 253 10.88 -8.43 -8.03
CA ILE A 253 11.17 -9.79 -8.54
C ILE A 253 12.02 -10.56 -7.55
N ARG A 254 13.07 -9.95 -6.97
CA ARG A 254 13.87 -10.61 -5.92
C ARG A 254 13.01 -10.96 -4.71
N SER A 255 12.15 -10.05 -4.26
CA SER A 255 11.25 -10.30 -3.11
C SER A 255 10.26 -11.44 -3.32
N VAL A 256 9.88 -11.76 -4.58
CA VAL A 256 8.96 -12.85 -4.90
C VAL A 256 9.63 -14.10 -5.49
N GLY A 257 10.88 -14.00 -5.93
CA GLY A 257 11.62 -15.06 -6.63
C GLY A 257 12.55 -15.89 -5.75
N SER A 258 12.98 -15.34 -4.59
CA SER A 258 13.67 -16.10 -3.53
C SER A 258 12.71 -16.99 -2.75
#